data_AF-A0A5C5XSU6-F1
#
_entry.id   AF-A0A5C5XSU6-F1
#
_cell.length_a   1.000
_cell.length_b   1.000
_cell.length_c   1.000
_cell.angle_alpha   90.00
_cell.angle_beta   90.00
_cell.angle_gamma   90.00
#
_symmetry.space_group_name_H-M   'P 1'
#
loop_
_entity.id
_entity.type
_entity.pdbx_description
1 polymer ?
#
loop_
_entity_poly.entity_id
_entity_poly.type
_entity_poly.pdbx_seq_one_letter_code
_entity_poly.pdbx_strand_id
1 'polypeptide(L)'
;MARITLSDSELARLERILSVSDLEPQRRMAYPMFFLAAALAVGGLAFITSRPSWYFALLAFAFASVIMGFMRLGYYHLFRLLHYQSQLLAPAPGSPEAPSASPHERG
;
A
#
# COMPACT_ATOMS: atom_id res chain seq x y z
N MET A 1 8.78 17.69 8.87
CA MET A 1 8.42 16.69 7.84
C MET A 1 9.62 16.55 6.91
N ALA A 2 10.32 15.42 6.93
CA ALA A 2 11.47 15.20 6.06
C ALA A 2 10.99 15.07 4.60
N ARG A 3 11.40 15.99 3.73
CA ARG A 3 11.20 15.88 2.28
C ARG A 3 12.20 14.86 1.76
N ILE A 4 11.72 13.67 1.44
CA ILE A 4 12.50 12.67 0.71
C ILE A 4 12.55 13.16 -0.74
N THR A 5 13.64 13.81 -1.13
CA THR A 5 13.92 14.16 -2.53
C THR A 5 14.44 12.91 -3.23
N LEU A 6 13.53 12.17 -3.87
CA LEU A 6 13.88 11.06 -4.76
C LEU A 6 14.48 11.63 -6.05
N SER A 7 15.57 11.03 -6.53
CA SER A 7 16.15 11.38 -7.83
C SER A 7 15.22 10.95 -8.97
N ASP A 8 15.31 11.61 -10.14
CA ASP A 8 14.47 11.29 -11.32
C ASP A 8 14.58 9.80 -11.72
N SER A 9 15.76 9.20 -11.50
CA SER A 9 16.00 7.77 -11.75
C SER A 9 15.24 6.84 -10.80
N GLU A 10 15.09 7.24 -9.53
CA GLU A 10 14.32 6.50 -8.53
C GLU A 10 12.83 6.68 -8.77
N LEU A 11 12.42 7.87 -9.22
CA LEU A 11 11.04 8.19 -9.58
C LEU A 11 10.58 7.35 -10.79
N ALA A 12 11.39 7.26 -11.83
CA ALA A 12 11.12 6.41 -13.00
C ALA A 12 11.11 4.91 -12.65
N ARG A 13 11.98 4.47 -11.72
CA ARG A 13 11.99 3.09 -11.23
C ARG A 13 10.76 2.78 -10.38
N LEU A 14 10.33 3.73 -9.55
CA LEU A 14 9.11 3.67 -8.76
C LEU A 14 7.89 3.62 -9.67
N GLU A 15 7.80 4.48 -10.68
CA GLU A 15 6.71 4.52 -11.66
C GLU A 15 6.60 3.22 -12.44
N ARG A 16 7.72 2.57 -12.77
CA ARG A 16 7.76 1.24 -13.39
C ARG A 16 7.29 0.12 -12.47
N ILE A 17 7.58 0.20 -11.17
CA ILE A 17 7.07 -0.76 -10.17
C ILE A 17 5.57 -0.52 -9.92
N LEU A 18 5.17 0.76 -9.92
CA LEU A 18 3.79 1.20 -9.70
C LEU A 18 2.88 0.84 -10.90
N SER A 19 3.38 0.95 -12.14
CA SER A 19 2.60 0.69 -13.36
C SER A 19 2.31 -0.79 -13.62
N VAL A 20 3.07 -1.69 -12.99
CA VAL A 20 2.93 -3.15 -13.17
C VAL A 20 1.93 -3.77 -12.19
N SER A 21 1.54 -3.07 -11.12
CA SER A 21 0.80 -3.67 -10.01
C SER A 21 -0.65 -3.22 -9.98
N ASP A 22 -1.55 -4.07 -10.47
CA ASP A 22 -2.98 -3.97 -10.15
C ASP A 22 -3.14 -4.25 -8.64
N LEU A 23 -3.53 -3.24 -7.85
CA LEU A 23 -3.54 -3.30 -6.38
C LEU A 23 -4.88 -3.74 -5.80
N GLU A 24 -5.92 -3.68 -6.62
CA GLU A 24 -7.26 -4.11 -6.29
C GLU A 24 -7.31 -5.58 -5.82
N PRO A 25 -6.54 -6.52 -6.42
CA PRO A 25 -6.39 -7.89 -5.93
C PRO A 25 -5.78 -7.97 -4.51
N GLN A 26 -4.83 -7.11 -4.15
CA GLN A 26 -4.22 -7.15 -2.81
C GLN A 26 -5.21 -6.75 -1.72
N ARG A 27 -6.03 -5.72 -1.99
CA ARG A 27 -7.15 -5.33 -1.11
C ARG A 27 -8.20 -6.42 -1.04
N ARG A 28 -8.59 -6.99 -2.19
CA ARG A 28 -9.58 -8.07 -2.27
C ARG A 28 -9.13 -9.33 -1.52
N MET A 29 -7.83 -9.64 -1.52
CA MET A 29 -7.27 -10.78 -0.79
C MET A 29 -7.18 -10.57 0.73
N ALA A 30 -7.34 -9.35 1.24
CA ALA A 30 -7.37 -9.12 2.69
C ALA A 30 -8.70 -9.58 3.33
N TYR A 31 -9.83 -9.36 2.67
CA TYR A 31 -11.17 -9.75 3.16
C TYR A 31 -11.31 -11.26 3.48
N PRO A 32 -10.88 -12.20 2.62
CA PRO A 32 -10.98 -13.62 2.95
C PRO A 32 -10.10 -14.00 4.15
N MET A 33 -8.99 -13.30 4.41
CA MET A 33 -8.14 -13.55 5.58
C MET A 33 -8.84 -13.13 6.89
N PHE A 34 -9.55 -11.99 6.87
CA PHE A 34 -10.36 -11.58 8.02
C PHE A 34 -11.56 -12.50 8.24
N PHE A 35 -12.20 -12.93 7.15
CA PHE A 35 -13.30 -13.89 7.23
C PHE A 35 -12.82 -15.23 7.82
N LEU A 36 -11.66 -15.72 7.36
CA LEU A 36 -11.04 -16.93 7.89
C LEU A 36 -10.72 -16.77 9.38
N ALA A 37 -10.15 -15.63 9.79
CA ALA A 37 -9.89 -15.35 11.20
C ALA A 37 -11.16 -15.39 12.05
N ALA A 38 -12.24 -14.74 11.59
CA ALA A 38 -13.52 -14.74 12.27
C ALA A 38 -14.11 -16.16 12.36
N ALA A 39 -14.05 -16.94 11.28
CA ALA A 39 -14.52 -18.31 11.25
C ALA A 39 -13.76 -19.21 12.24
N LEU A 40 -12.43 -19.07 12.32
CA LEU A 40 -11.59 -19.82 13.25
C LEU A 40 -11.86 -19.43 14.71
N ALA A 41 -12.03 -18.14 15.00
CA ALA A 41 -12.34 -17.65 16.34
C ALA A 41 -13.73 -18.12 16.80
N VAL A 42 -14.74 -17.99 15.94
CA VAL A 42 -16.12 -18.38 16.25
C VAL A 42 -16.25 -19.91 16.33
N GLY A 43 -15.67 -20.64 15.37
CA GLY A 43 -15.66 -22.11 15.38
C GLY A 43 -14.87 -22.68 16.57
N GLY A 44 -13.85 -21.97 17.05
CA GLY A 44 -13.07 -22.34 18.22
C GLY A 44 -13.89 -22.40 19.52
N LEU A 45 -14.96 -21.62 19.67
CA LEU A 45 -15.77 -21.59 20.89
C LEU A 45 -16.34 -22.97 21.26
N ALA A 46 -16.62 -23.82 20.28
CA ALA A 46 -17.10 -25.19 20.51
C ALA A 46 -16.07 -26.09 21.24
N PHE A 47 -14.80 -25.71 21.21
CA PHE A 47 -13.70 -26.47 21.79
C PHE A 47 -13.20 -25.89 23.12
N ILE A 48 -13.76 -24.76 23.58
CA ILE A 48 -13.22 -24.01 24.72
C ILE A 48 -13.22 -24.83 26.02
N THR A 49 -14.26 -25.65 26.22
CA THR A 49 -14.43 -26.49 27.42
C THR A 49 -13.91 -27.91 27.22
N SER A 50 -14.07 -28.46 26.01
CA SER A 50 -13.75 -29.87 25.73
C SER A 50 -12.28 -30.10 25.37
N ARG A 51 -11.65 -29.16 24.64
CA ARG A 51 -10.26 -29.25 24.15
C ARG A 51 -9.60 -27.86 24.10
N PRO A 52 -9.23 -27.28 25.25
CA PRO A 52 -8.74 -25.91 25.32
C PRO A 52 -7.46 -25.69 24.50
N SER A 53 -6.58 -26.69 24.37
CA SER A 53 -5.38 -26.60 23.52
C SER A 53 -5.71 -26.39 22.04
N TRP A 54 -6.78 -27.01 21.54
CA TRP A 54 -7.25 -26.82 20.16
C TRP A 54 -7.83 -25.43 19.96
N TYR A 55 -8.55 -24.91 20.94
CA TYR A 55 -9.04 -23.53 20.92
C TYR A 55 -7.88 -22.52 20.81
N PHE A 56 -6.84 -22.65 21.64
CA PHE A 56 -5.69 -21.74 21.58
C PHE A 56 -4.91 -21.85 20.26
N ALA A 57 -4.79 -23.05 19.68
CA ALA A 57 -4.20 -23.22 18.36
C ALA A 57 -5.02 -22.51 17.27
N LEU A 58 -6.34 -22.69 17.26
CA LEU A 58 -7.25 -22.00 16.33
C LEU A 58 -7.20 -20.48 16.51
N LEU A 59 -7.09 -20.00 17.75
CA LEU A 59 -6.98 -18.59 18.07
C LEU A 59 -5.66 -18.00 17.56
N ALA A 60 -4.55 -18.73 17.68
CA ALA A 60 -3.26 -18.32 17.10
C ALA A 60 -3.32 -18.23 15.57
N PHE A 61 -3.95 -19.20 14.91
CA PHE A 61 -4.17 -19.16 13.45
C PHE A 61 -5.09 -18.01 13.03
N ALA A 62 -6.14 -17.72 13.81
CA ALA A 62 -7.01 -16.58 13.59
C ALA A 62 -6.20 -15.28 13.68
N PHE A 63 -5.38 -15.12 14.71
CA PHE A 63 -4.56 -13.93 14.90
C PHE A 63 -3.52 -13.74 13.79
N ALA A 64 -2.85 -14.82 13.36
CA ALA A 64 -1.94 -14.78 12.22
C ALA A 64 -2.64 -14.33 10.93
N SER A 65 -3.87 -14.81 10.71
CA SER A 65 -4.69 -14.43 9.54
C SER A 65 -5.09 -12.95 9.59
N VAL A 66 -5.40 -12.41 10.79
CA VAL A 66 -5.65 -10.98 10.99
C VAL A 66 -4.41 -10.14 10.69
N ILE A 67 -3.24 -10.51 11.23
CA ILE A 67 -1.98 -9.81 10.94
C ILE A 67 -1.71 -9.80 9.44
N MET A 68 -1.89 -10.94 8.78
CA MET A 68 -1.66 -11.06 7.33
C MET A 68 -2.63 -10.17 6.52
N GLY A 69 -3.90 -10.08 6.95
CA GLY A 69 -4.89 -9.17 6.39
C GLY A 69 -4.47 -7.70 6.56
N PHE A 70 -4.02 -7.31 7.76
CA PHE A 70 -3.53 -5.96 8.02
C PHE A 70 -2.26 -5.61 7.24
N MET A 71 -1.29 -6.52 7.12
CA MET A 71 -0.09 -6.29 6.30
C MET A 71 -0.45 -6.02 4.84
N ARG A 72 -1.40 -6.76 4.28
CA ARG A 72 -1.87 -6.55 2.89
C ARG A 72 -2.58 -5.22 2.72
N LEU A 73 -3.43 -4.82 3.66
CA LEU A 73 -4.06 -3.49 3.66
C LEU A 73 -3.03 -2.38 3.83
N GLY A 74 -2.04 -2.56 4.70
CA GLY A 74 -0.94 -1.63 4.89
C GLY A 74 -0.12 -1.45 3.63
N TYR A 75 0.17 -2.53 2.90
CA TYR A 75 0.88 -2.48 1.63
C TYR A 75 0.10 -1.68 0.57
N TYR A 76 -1.21 -1.92 0.45
CA TYR A 76 -2.10 -1.13 -0.40
C TYR A 76 -2.05 0.36 -0.03
N HIS A 77 -2.12 0.68 1.26
CA HIS A 77 -2.18 2.07 1.73
C HIS A 77 -0.85 2.81 1.53
N LEU A 78 0.27 2.13 1.78
CA LEU A 78 1.62 2.66 1.56
C LEU A 78 1.87 2.92 0.08
N PHE A 79 1.48 1.98 -0.77
CA PHE A 79 1.58 2.12 -2.22
C PHE A 79 0.74 3.30 -2.72
N ARG A 80 -0.50 3.44 -2.25
CA ARG A 80 -1.37 4.57 -2.61
C ARG A 80 -0.75 5.91 -2.21
N LEU A 81 -0.16 5.98 -1.02
CA LEU A 81 0.56 7.16 -0.54
C LEU A 81 1.77 7.51 -1.43
N LEU A 82 2.59 6.52 -1.79
CA LEU A 82 3.72 6.70 -2.70
C LEU A 82 3.28 7.16 -4.09
N HIS A 83 2.18 6.59 -4.61
CA HIS A 83 1.62 6.98 -5.90
C HIS A 83 1.07 8.42 -5.90
N TYR A 84 0.40 8.84 -4.82
CA TYR A 84 -0.03 10.24 -4.67
C TYR A 84 1.17 11.19 -4.59
N GLN A 85 2.24 10.80 -3.89
CA GLN A 85 3.45 11.63 -3.82
C GLN A 85 4.15 11.77 -5.17
N SER A 86 4.22 10.71 -5.99
CA SER A 86 4.80 10.81 -7.33
C SER A 86 3.97 11.71 -8.25
N GLN A 87 2.64 11.68 -8.15
CA GLN A 87 1.76 12.57 -8.92
C GLN A 87 1.90 14.05 -8.52
N LEU A 88 2.17 14.33 -7.24
CA LEU A 88 2.39 15.70 -6.75
C LEU A 88 3.80 16.25 -7.08
N LEU A 89 4.79 15.36 -7.27
CA LEU A 89 6.13 15.72 -7.72
C LEU A 89 6.24 15.80 -9.25
N ALA A 90 5.33 15.14 -9.98
CA ALA A 90 5.29 15.22 -11.43
C ALA A 90 5.02 16.67 -11.86
N PRO A 91 5.86 17.28 -12.71
CA PRO A 91 5.65 18.64 -13.18
C PRO A 91 4.31 18.73 -13.90
N ALA A 92 3.53 19.77 -13.59
CA ALA A 92 2.24 20.01 -14.22
C ALA A 92 2.38 19.96 -15.75
N PRO A 93 1.61 19.11 -16.45
CA PRO A 93 1.62 19.06 -17.91
C PRO A 93 0.99 20.35 -18.41
N GLY A 94 1.83 21.36 -18.66
CA GLY A 94 1.40 22.66 -19.16
C GLY A 94 1.87 23.87 -18.36
N SER A 95 3.00 23.83 -17.66
CA SER A 95 3.70 25.10 -17.39
C SER A 95 4.16 25.65 -18.75
N PRO A 96 3.58 26.77 -19.24
CA PRO A 96 4.01 27.35 -20.49
C PRO A 96 5.50 27.66 -20.36
N GLU A 97 6.26 27.26 -21.38
CA GLU A 97 7.57 27.82 -21.70
C GLU A 97 7.60 29.27 -21.25
N ALA A 98 8.35 29.55 -20.17
CA ALA A 98 8.64 30.93 -19.81
C ALA A 98 9.33 31.52 -21.05
N PRO A 99 8.74 32.51 -21.74
CA PRO A 99 9.47 33.18 -22.80
C PRO A 99 10.65 33.84 -22.12
N SER A 100 11.84 33.30 -22.36
CA SER A 100 13.10 33.85 -21.87
C SER A 100 13.17 35.31 -22.29
N ALA A 101 13.00 36.19 -21.30
CA ALA A 101 13.25 37.60 -21.47
C ALA A 101 14.74 37.79 -21.83
N SER A 102 14.94 38.19 -23.09
CA SER A 102 16.02 38.98 -23.71
C SER A 102 17.47 38.84 -23.23
N PRO A 103 18.40 38.99 -24.18
CA PRO A 103 19.47 39.94 -23.96
C PRO A 103 19.59 40.91 -25.14
N HIS A 104 19.67 42.19 -24.81
CA HIS A 104 20.48 43.19 -25.49
C HIS A 104 21.13 42.76 -26.83
N GLU A 105 20.53 43.18 -27.95
CA GLU A 105 21.33 43.58 -29.11
C GLU A 105 21.33 45.11 -29.16
N ARG A 106 22.41 45.67 -28.59
CA ARG A 106 22.91 47.00 -28.95
C ARG A 106 23.74 46.82 -30.22
N GLY A 107 23.46 47.62 -31.25
CA GLY A 107 24.23 47.72 -32.48
C GLY A 107 23.61 48.75 -33.39
#